data_AF-A0A817M0H7-F1
#
_entry.id   AF-A0A817M0H7-F1
#
_cell.length_a   1.000
_cell.length_b   1.000
_cell.length_c   1.000
_cell.angle_alpha   90.00
_cell.angle_beta   90.00
_cell.angle_gamma   90.00
#
_symmetry.space_group_name_H-M   'P 1'
#
loop_
_entity.id
_entity.type
_entity.pdbx_description
1 polymer ?
#
loop_
_entity_poly.entity_id
_entity_poly.type
_entity_poly.pdbx_seq_one_letter_code
_entity_poly.pdbx_strand_id
1 'polypeptide(L)'
;MYTIFGNERNLFGQHYKAKPEDKEFAEKFYKLVSNVLLPEGLLKPNRVTKMPGELNGVEAGFERMMENKVVAEKLVYTIAETNGLNDYRWICCRKICS
;
A
#
# COMPACT_ATOMS: atom_id res chain seq x y z
N MET A 1 4.41 -5.14 -15.29
CA MET A 1 4.18 -5.22 -13.83
C MET A 1 2.69 -5.20 -13.43
N TYR A 2 1.72 -5.06 -14.34
CA TYR A 2 0.29 -4.90 -13.94
C TYR A 2 -0.47 -6.23 -13.76
N THR A 3 0.07 -7.30 -14.33
CA THR A 3 -0.47 -8.66 -14.39
C THR A 3 0.02 -9.56 -13.25
N ILE A 4 0.94 -9.07 -12.41
CA ILE A 4 1.53 -9.81 -11.28
C ILE A 4 0.52 -10.26 -10.23
N PHE A 5 -0.69 -9.68 -10.23
CA PHE A 5 -1.79 -10.08 -9.35
C PHE A 5 -2.66 -11.19 -9.95
N GLY A 6 -2.35 -11.65 -11.17
CA GLY A 6 -3.11 -12.68 -11.90
C GLY A 6 -4.45 -12.23 -12.48
N ASN A 7 -4.75 -10.93 -12.42
CA ASN A 7 -6.01 -10.38 -12.91
C ASN A 7 -5.77 -9.57 -14.19
N GLU A 8 -6.74 -9.58 -15.08
CA GLU A 8 -6.79 -8.66 -16.21
C GLU A 8 -7.04 -7.23 -15.72
N ARG A 9 -6.44 -6.24 -16.40
CA ARG A 9 -6.53 -4.84 -15.99
C ARG A 9 -6.67 -3.93 -17.20
N ASN A 10 -7.61 -2.98 -17.12
CA ASN A 10 -7.69 -1.85 -18.03
C ASN A 10 -7.11 -0.64 -17.31
N LEU A 11 -5.96 -0.15 -17.78
CA LEU A 11 -5.24 0.96 -17.15
C LEU A 11 -4.80 1.94 -18.24
N PHE A 12 -5.11 3.23 -18.05
CA PHE A 12 -4.71 4.31 -18.96
C PHE A 12 -5.11 4.06 -20.43
N GLY A 13 -6.31 3.50 -20.65
CA GLY A 13 -6.80 3.16 -21.99
C GLY A 13 -6.15 1.93 -22.63
N GLN A 14 -5.27 1.23 -21.91
CA GLN A 14 -4.60 0.01 -22.36
C GLN A 14 -5.20 -1.22 -21.66
N HIS A 15 -5.39 -2.30 -22.43
CA HIS A 15 -5.87 -3.58 -21.92
C HIS A 15 -4.71 -4.55 -21.68
N TYR A 16 -4.54 -4.95 -20.43
CA TYR A 16 -3.53 -5.91 -19.99
C TYR A 16 -4.21 -7.24 -19.64
N LYS A 17 -4.06 -8.23 -20.52
CA LYS A 17 -4.52 -9.60 -20.26
C LYS A 17 -3.71 -10.23 -19.13
N ALA A 18 -4.37 -10.99 -18.26
CA ALA A 18 -3.70 -11.73 -17.20
C ALA A 18 -2.66 -12.70 -17.79
N LYS A 19 -1.48 -12.74 -17.17
CA LYS A 19 -0.41 -13.69 -17.48
C LYS A 19 -0.08 -14.49 -16.23
N PRO A 20 -0.39 -15.80 -16.19
CA PRO A 20 -0.12 -16.64 -15.01
C PRO A 20 1.35 -16.59 -14.57
N GLU A 21 2.28 -16.50 -15.52
CA GLU A 21 3.73 -16.49 -15.27
C GLU A 21 4.16 -15.26 -14.47
N ASP A 22 3.53 -14.10 -14.71
CA ASP A 22 3.82 -12.87 -13.98
C ASP A 22 3.41 -12.97 -12.51
N LYS A 23 2.30 -13.68 -12.24
CA LYS A 23 1.85 -13.95 -10.87
C LYS A 23 2.78 -14.91 -10.16
N GLU A 24 3.12 -16.03 -10.79
CA GLU A 24 4.03 -17.02 -10.23
C GLU A 24 5.41 -16.41 -9.91
N PHE A 25 5.93 -15.59 -10.82
CA PHE A 25 7.18 -14.86 -10.60
C PHE A 25 7.05 -13.91 -9.41
N ALA A 26 5.98 -13.11 -9.35
CA ALA A 26 5.79 -12.15 -8.28
C ALA A 26 5.66 -12.82 -6.91
N GLU A 27 4.93 -13.94 -6.80
CA GLU A 27 4.83 -14.70 -5.55
C GLU A 27 6.20 -15.19 -5.06
N LYS A 28 7.02 -15.73 -5.97
CA LYS A 28 8.40 -16.17 -5.63
C LYS A 28 9.28 -14.99 -5.24
N PHE A 29 9.20 -13.90 -6.01
CA PHE A 29 10.02 -12.70 -5.79
C PHE A 29 9.67 -12.00 -4.47
N TYR A 30 8.38 -11.83 -4.15
CA TYR A 30 7.98 -11.20 -2.89
C TYR A 30 8.39 -12.02 -1.67
N LYS A 31 8.32 -13.35 -1.73
CA LYS A 31 8.84 -14.24 -0.67
C LYS A 31 10.36 -14.09 -0.50
N LEU A 32 11.11 -14.01 -1.60
CA LEU A 32 12.56 -13.78 -1.56
C LEU A 32 12.87 -12.42 -0.93
N VAL A 33 12.14 -11.36 -1.30
CA VAL A 33 12.30 -10.02 -0.76
C VAL A 33 12.03 -9.99 0.75
N SER A 34 10.91 -10.56 1.21
CA SER A 34 10.52 -10.52 2.61
C SER A 34 11.40 -11.38 3.51
N ASN A 35 11.82 -12.55 3.03
CA ASN A 35 12.47 -13.55 3.88
C ASN A 35 14.00 -13.48 3.83
N VAL A 36 14.58 -12.92 2.77
CA VAL A 36 16.03 -12.94 2.54
C VAL A 36 16.57 -11.53 2.28
N LEU A 37 16.11 -10.86 1.22
CA LEU A 37 16.78 -9.63 0.76
C LEU A 37 16.67 -8.46 1.74
N LEU A 38 15.50 -8.28 2.37
CA LEU A 38 15.31 -7.23 3.38
C LEU A 38 16.00 -7.57 4.71
N PRO A 39 15.82 -8.77 5.32
CA PRO A 39 16.49 -9.12 6.58
C PRO A 39 18.02 -9.12 6.49
N GLU A 40 18.58 -9.59 5.37
CA GLU A 40 20.03 -9.64 5.16
C GLU A 40 20.63 -8.30 4.69
N GLY A 41 19.79 -7.30 4.41
CA GLY A 41 20.22 -5.97 3.98
C GLY A 41 20.78 -5.89 2.56
N LEU A 42 20.59 -6.95 1.76
CA LEU A 42 20.95 -7.01 0.33
C LEU A 42 20.09 -6.07 -0.52
N LEU A 43 18.86 -5.79 -0.06
CA LEU A 43 17.97 -4.78 -0.61
C LEU A 43 17.74 -3.69 0.45
N LYS A 44 18.13 -2.45 0.14
CA LYS A 44 17.93 -1.31 1.04
C LYS A 44 16.75 -0.44 0.55
N PRO A 45 15.78 -0.10 1.42
CA PRO A 45 14.73 0.84 1.06
C PRO A 45 15.31 2.25 0.88
N ASN A 46 14.59 3.09 0.13
CA ASN A 46 14.90 4.52 0.07
C ASN A 46 14.81 5.16 1.46
N ARG A 47 15.47 6.31 1.65
CA ARG A 47 15.40 7.08 2.90
C ARG A 47 13.93 7.36 3.25
N VAL A 48 13.56 7.07 4.50
CA VAL A 48 12.19 7.23 4.98
C VAL A 48 12.07 8.49 5.82
N THR A 49 11.08 9.32 5.50
CA THR A 49 10.66 10.47 6.32
C THR A 49 9.30 10.14 6.93
N LYS A 50 9.27 9.96 8.26
CA LYS A 50 8.01 9.74 8.99
C LYS A 50 7.27 11.06 9.13
N MET A 51 6.05 11.12 8.63
CA MET A 51 5.21 12.31 8.62
C MET A 51 4.16 12.27 9.73
N PRO A 52 3.84 13.41 10.37
CA PRO A 52 2.78 13.51 11.35
C PRO A 52 1.39 13.51 10.69
N GLY A 53 0.33 13.35 11.49
CA GLY A 53 -1.05 13.53 11.05
C GLY A 53 -1.75 12.28 10.51
N GLU A 54 -1.14 11.09 10.63
CA GLU A 54 -1.75 9.80 10.26
C GLU A 54 -2.34 9.84 8.85
N LEU A 55 -3.58 9.38 8.66
CA LEU A 55 -4.25 9.44 7.37
C LEU A 55 -4.63 10.87 6.95
N ASN A 56 -4.93 11.75 7.92
CA ASN A 56 -5.29 13.15 7.65
C ASN A 56 -4.11 13.96 7.10
N GLY A 57 -2.87 13.55 7.41
CA GLY A 57 -1.65 14.22 6.95
C GLY A 57 -1.25 13.87 5.51
N VAL A 58 -1.93 12.92 4.86
CA VAL A 58 -1.57 12.43 3.52
C VAL A 58 -1.73 13.51 2.45
N GLU A 59 -2.77 14.33 2.53
CA GLU A 59 -3.02 15.43 1.58
C GLU A 59 -1.86 16.44 1.57
N ALA A 60 -1.45 16.92 2.75
CA ALA A 60 -0.28 17.79 2.90
C ALA A 60 1.02 17.13 2.41
N GLY A 61 1.11 15.79 2.48
CA GLY A 61 2.21 15.03 1.90
C GLY A 61 2.28 15.12 0.38
N PHE A 62 1.13 15.02 -0.28
CA PHE A 62 1.03 15.19 -1.73
C PHE A 62 1.36 16.61 -2.17
N GLU A 63 0.89 17.63 -1.44
CA GLU A 63 1.25 19.03 -1.71
C GLU A 63 2.77 19.23 -1.69
N ARG A 64 3.45 18.77 -0.64
CA ARG A 64 4.92 18.84 -0.55
C ARG A 64 5.64 18.15 -1.70
N MET A 65 5.09 17.03 -2.18
CA MET A 65 5.64 16.32 -3.33
C MET A 65 5.45 17.13 -4.63
N MET A 66 4.29 17.73 -4.84
CA MET A 66 4.00 18.59 -6.01
C MET A 66 4.85 19.87 -6.01
N GLU A 67 5.14 20.42 -4.83
CA GLU A 67 6.00 21.59 -4.65
C GLU A 67 7.51 21.26 -4.76
N ASN A 68 7.88 20.02 -5.14
CA ASN A 68 9.26 19.53 -5.21
C ASN A 68 10.06 19.65 -3.89
N LYS A 69 9.37 19.64 -2.74
CA LYS A 69 10.01 19.70 -1.40
C LYS A 69 10.44 18.32 -0.88
N VAL A 70 10.32 17.27 -1.69
CA VAL A 70 10.66 15.88 -1.34
C VAL A 70 11.79 15.41 -2.25
N VAL A 71 12.97 15.13 -1.69
CA VAL A 71 14.17 14.78 -2.47
C VAL A 71 14.70 13.42 -2.06
N ALA A 72 14.61 12.44 -2.96
CA ALA A 72 15.15 11.09 -2.77
C ALA A 72 14.69 10.40 -1.46
N GLU A 73 13.50 10.73 -0.99
CA GLU A 73 12.91 10.16 0.22
C GLU A 73 11.47 9.73 0.01
N LYS A 74 11.05 8.75 0.81
CA LYS A 74 9.69 8.26 0.86
C LYS A 74 9.01 8.81 2.11
N LEU A 75 7.95 9.59 1.91
CA LEU A 75 7.06 10.02 3.00
C LEU A 75 6.25 8.81 3.50
N VAL A 76 6.26 8.59 4.80
CA VAL A 76 5.58 7.45 5.46
C VAL A 76 4.70 7.97 6.59
N TYR A 77 3.44 7.55 6.59
CA TYR A 77 2.46 7.87 7.62
C TYR A 77 2.11 6.59 8.37
N THR A 78 2.13 6.64 9.69
CA THR A 78 1.66 5.55 10.52
C THR A 78 0.17 5.74 10.77
N ILE A 79 -0.62 4.70 10.49
CA ILE A 79 -2.04 4.64 10.86
C ILE A 79 -2.05 4.23 12.33
N ALA A 80 -2.36 5.16 13.26
CA ALA A 80 -2.85 4.74 14.57
C ALA A 80 -4.28 4.20 14.39
N GLU A 81 -4.85 3.47 15.35
CA GLU A 81 -6.27 3.11 15.26
C GLU A 81 -7.10 4.38 15.07
N THR A 82 -7.61 4.56 13.85
CA THR A 82 -8.42 5.70 13.50
C THR A 82 -9.66 5.66 14.39
N ASN A 83 -9.87 6.70 15.22
CA ASN A 83 -11.04 6.88 16.08
C ASN A 83 -12.41 6.87 15.34
N GLY A 84 -12.44 6.56 14.04
CA GLY A 84 -13.65 6.47 13.21
C GLY A 84 -14.08 5.05 12.80
N LEU A 85 -13.25 4.00 12.96
CA LEU A 85 -13.66 2.64 12.59
C LEU A 85 -14.53 1.94 13.67
N ASN A 86 -14.64 2.52 14.87
CA ASN A 86 -15.47 2.01 15.95
C ASN A 86 -16.96 2.39 15.84
N ASP A 87 -17.34 3.27 14.91
CA ASP A 87 -18.71 3.82 14.86
C ASP A 87 -19.72 2.94 14.08
N TYR A 88 -19.25 1.95 13.31
CA TYR A 88 -20.14 1.08 12.51
C TYR A 88 -20.48 -0.27 13.17
N ARG A 89 -19.99 -0.51 14.40
CA ARG A 89 -20.17 -1.80 15.10
C ARG A 89 -21.61 -2.04 15.60
N TRP A 90 -22.49 -1.03 15.51
CA TRP A 90 -23.86 -1.10 16.06
C TRP A 90 -24.97 -1.40 15.03
N ILE A 91 -24.68 -1.43 13.73
CA ILE A 91 -25.76 -1.47 12.71
C ILE A 91 -26.29 -2.89 12.44
N CYS A 92 -25.59 -3.97 12.80
CA CYS A 92 -25.98 -5.33 12.37
C CYS A 92 -26.40 -6.33 13.47
N CYS A 93 -26.38 -5.97 14.77
CA CYS A 93 -26.61 -6.95 15.84
C CYS A 93 -27.69 -6.53 16.86
N ARG A 94 -28.90 -6.18 16.38
CA ARG A 94 -30.04 -5.96 17.30
C ARG A 94 -31.43 -6.34 16.77
N LYS A 95 -31.55 -7.04 15.64
CA LYS A 95 -32.86 -7.44 15.07
C LYS A 95 -33.09 -8.95 14.91
N ILE A 96 -32.20 -9.82 15.39
CA ILE A 96 -32.40 -11.28 15.35
C ILE A 96 -31.96 -11.88 16.70
N CYS A 97 -32.67 -11.51 17.76
CA CYS A 97 -32.66 -12.23 19.04
C CYS A 97 -33.84 -11.72 19.88
N SER A 98 -35.03 -12.23 19.56
CA SER A 98 -36.23 -12.23 20.39
C SER A 98 -37.17 -13.29 19.84
#